data_AF-A0A5M9MPN8-F1
#
_entry.id   AF-A0A5M9MPN8-F1
#
_cell.length_a   1.000
_cell.length_b   1.000
_cell.length_c   1.000
_cell.angle_alpha   90.00
_cell.angle_beta   90.00
_cell.angle_gamma   90.00
#
_symmetry.space_group_name_H-M   'P 1'
#
loop_
_entity.id
_entity.type
_entity.pdbx_description
1 polymer ?
#
loop_
_entity_poly.entity_id
_entity_poly.type
_entity_poly.pdbx_seq_one_letter_code
_entity_poly.pdbx_strand_id
1 'polypeptide(L)'
;MTKPNFLELPLGAQLVYLAEGGANVIYRIISISGASAVGSKKTVPCGTDSLYVPPEFKGKLLRLRKDTASGIPYQEIARNFDRTIRPLFKQDELVDQELVYLPRGLVQQCNDQLHAAEVHGRRPKRRHGVYLSVTEPFGLLITDMTVFDSPGTVLAELKPKWLLQSPSAPANSRRCRTCSLREMKNHDARRAGRPEERSFCPLDLVSDRFENVMRAAKLVKGCKDQLRLAKVLYRNSTLQTLLGHQKVARDVGLLGPPPQSREKSLAMTLRDCTMFIKMPPDDGDAVEIRLGDLDLKTGAGGKAQYWVDLENQLITEGWYMGCTTCAHASEYTFVELAQARRTIYKLGNDSPVPDSKIEDLVHAAILNVPSAFNTQSTRLLVLLHGEHERLWDVVIQIFEGLVNSGAVPETTWRNQTLPKLLGIKGGVGT
;
A
#
# COMPACT_ATOMS: atom_id res chain seq x y z
N MET A 1 -8.03 -25.74 -17.64
CA MET A 1 -9.07 -24.90 -17.02
C MET A 1 -10.39 -25.40 -17.54
N THR A 2 -11.30 -25.77 -16.65
CA THR A 2 -12.70 -26.07 -16.99
C THR A 2 -13.31 -24.83 -17.66
N LYS A 3 -14.14 -25.03 -18.68
CA LYS A 3 -14.89 -23.92 -19.28
C LYS A 3 -15.77 -23.30 -18.19
N PRO A 4 -15.83 -21.96 -18.05
CA PRO A 4 -16.70 -21.32 -17.06
C PRO A 4 -18.15 -21.73 -17.28
N ASN A 5 -18.87 -22.00 -16.20
CA ASN A 5 -20.29 -22.28 -16.24
C ASN A 5 -21.06 -21.01 -16.61
N PHE A 6 -22.22 -21.16 -17.24
CA PHE A 6 -23.15 -20.05 -17.44
C PHE A 6 -23.92 -19.79 -16.14
N LEU A 7 -24.01 -18.53 -15.72
CA LEU A 7 -24.79 -18.14 -14.54
C LEU A 7 -26.28 -18.15 -14.91
N GLU A 8 -26.98 -19.22 -14.55
CA GLU A 8 -28.42 -19.33 -14.71
C GLU A 8 -29.13 -18.77 -13.48
N LEU A 9 -29.79 -17.63 -13.62
CA LEU A 9 -30.61 -17.04 -12.56
C LEU A 9 -32.02 -17.64 -12.62
N PRO A 10 -32.57 -18.17 -11.51
CA PRO A 10 -33.94 -18.64 -11.44
C PRO A 10 -34.94 -17.56 -11.85
N LEU A 11 -36.09 -18.01 -12.36
CA LEU A 11 -37.24 -17.12 -12.56
C LEU A 11 -37.58 -16.40 -11.26
N GLY A 12 -37.63 -15.06 -11.33
CA GLY A 12 -37.89 -14.21 -10.16
C GLY A 12 -36.66 -13.90 -9.31
N ALA A 13 -35.46 -14.41 -9.64
CA ALA A 13 -34.25 -14.04 -8.94
C ALA A 13 -33.88 -12.56 -9.17
N GLN A 14 -33.42 -11.90 -8.13
CA GLN A 14 -32.99 -10.51 -8.11
C GLN A 14 -31.59 -10.40 -7.51
N LEU A 15 -30.86 -9.39 -7.99
CA LEU A 15 -29.56 -9.01 -7.43
C LEU A 15 -29.75 -7.85 -6.46
N VAL A 16 -29.38 -8.05 -5.19
CA VAL A 16 -29.39 -7.02 -4.16
C VAL A 16 -27.98 -6.52 -3.91
N TYR A 17 -27.77 -5.22 -4.13
CA TYR A 17 -26.52 -4.54 -3.80
C TYR A 17 -26.17 -4.73 -2.33
N LEU A 18 -24.96 -5.23 -2.05
CA LEU A 18 -24.44 -5.38 -0.68
C LEU A 18 -23.34 -4.36 -0.37
N ALA A 19 -22.31 -4.32 -1.20
CA ALA A 19 -21.12 -3.53 -0.93
C ALA A 19 -20.35 -3.22 -2.22
N GLU A 20 -19.50 -2.18 -2.18
CA GLU A 20 -18.60 -1.88 -3.30
C GLU A 20 -17.21 -1.39 -2.89
N GLY A 21 -16.21 -1.95 -3.57
CA GLY A 21 -14.81 -1.57 -3.49
C GLY A 21 -14.42 -0.52 -4.54
N GLY A 22 -13.12 -0.29 -4.71
CA GLY A 22 -12.60 0.55 -5.79
C GLY A 22 -12.79 -0.06 -7.18
N ALA A 23 -12.76 -1.39 -7.29
CA ALA A 23 -12.75 -2.10 -8.56
C ALA A 23 -13.95 -3.04 -8.77
N ASN A 24 -14.80 -3.25 -7.75
CA ASN A 24 -15.86 -4.26 -7.81
C ASN A 24 -17.11 -3.84 -7.04
N VAL A 25 -18.25 -4.42 -7.40
CA VAL A 25 -19.51 -4.37 -6.67
C VAL A 25 -19.94 -5.79 -6.33
N ILE A 26 -20.48 -5.99 -5.13
CA ILE A 26 -20.92 -7.29 -4.60
C ILE A 26 -22.44 -7.28 -4.46
N TYR A 27 -23.07 -8.33 -4.97
CA TYR A 27 -24.51 -8.54 -4.96
C TYR A 27 -24.85 -9.86 -4.27
N ARG A 28 -25.97 -9.90 -3.55
CA ARG A 28 -26.63 -11.14 -3.15
C ARG A 28 -27.64 -11.54 -4.23
N ILE A 29 -27.72 -12.83 -4.52
CA ILE A 29 -28.76 -13.40 -5.37
C ILE A 29 -29.89 -13.87 -4.45
N ILE A 30 -31.08 -13.30 -4.60
CA ILE A 30 -32.27 -13.67 -3.81
C ILE A 30 -33.46 -13.95 -4.72
N SER A 31 -34.41 -14.75 -4.26
CA SER A 31 -35.70 -14.98 -4.90
C SER A 31 -36.85 -14.62 -3.97
N ILE A 32 -38.03 -14.39 -4.54
CA ILE A 32 -39.26 -14.07 -3.82
C ILE A 32 -40.14 -15.32 -3.76
N SER A 33 -40.47 -15.77 -2.56
CA SER A 33 -41.44 -16.86 -2.35
C SER A 33 -42.84 -16.37 -2.75
N GLY A 34 -43.33 -16.76 -3.93
CA GLY A 34 -44.65 -16.35 -4.43
C GLY A 34 -44.75 -16.17 -5.95
N ALA A 35 -43.64 -16.16 -6.67
CA ALA A 35 -43.62 -16.18 -8.14
C ALA A 35 -43.97 -17.57 -8.71
N SER A 36 -45.09 -18.16 -8.30
CA SER A 36 -45.68 -19.27 -9.04
C SER A 36 -46.16 -18.77 -10.39
N ALA A 37 -45.80 -19.52 -11.43
CA ALA A 37 -46.14 -19.26 -12.84
C ALA A 37 -47.60 -18.78 -12.98
N VAL A 38 -47.77 -17.64 -13.66
CA VAL A 38 -49.08 -17.12 -14.06
C VAL A 38 -49.73 -18.15 -14.97
N GLY A 39 -50.68 -18.90 -14.38
CA GLY A 39 -51.33 -20.00 -15.06
C GLY A 39 -52.47 -20.65 -14.27
N SER A 40 -53.18 -19.93 -13.40
CA SER A 40 -54.60 -20.19 -13.09
C SER A 40 -55.20 -19.17 -12.12
N LYS A 41 -56.43 -18.76 -12.42
CA LYS A 41 -57.25 -17.84 -11.65
C LYS A 41 -57.48 -18.35 -10.21
N LYS A 42 -57.14 -17.53 -9.23
CA LYS A 42 -57.97 -17.06 -8.08
C LYS A 42 -57.13 -16.86 -6.81
N THR A 43 -57.61 -15.90 -6.02
CA THR A 43 -57.30 -15.56 -4.63
C THR A 43 -56.03 -14.76 -4.34
N VAL A 44 -56.28 -13.64 -3.64
CA VAL A 44 -55.35 -12.69 -3.05
C VAL A 44 -54.45 -13.39 -2.02
N PRO A 45 -53.13 -13.22 -2.04
CA PRO A 45 -52.29 -13.54 -0.89
C PRO A 45 -51.97 -12.26 -0.11
N CYS A 46 -52.56 -12.16 1.08
CA CYS A 46 -51.99 -11.37 2.18
C CYS A 46 -50.92 -12.26 2.83
N GLY A 47 -49.70 -12.21 2.30
CA GLY A 47 -48.53 -12.88 2.88
C GLY A 47 -47.33 -11.96 2.71
N THR A 48 -46.58 -11.72 3.78
CA THR A 48 -45.30 -11.02 3.70
C THR A 48 -44.35 -11.83 2.83
N ASP A 49 -44.09 -11.37 1.60
CA ASP A 49 -43.14 -11.97 0.67
C ASP A 49 -41.80 -12.24 1.39
N SER A 50 -41.46 -13.51 1.60
CA SER A 50 -40.20 -13.88 2.22
C SER A 50 -39.11 -13.98 1.15
N LEU A 51 -38.12 -13.09 1.25
CA LEU A 51 -36.90 -13.14 0.44
C LEU A 51 -36.02 -14.28 0.94
N TYR A 52 -35.54 -15.13 0.04
CA TYR A 52 -34.63 -16.23 0.36
C TYR A 52 -33.52 -16.36 -0.68
N VAL A 53 -32.40 -17.01 -0.33
CA VAL A 53 -31.33 -17.34 -1.28
C VAL A 53 -31.66 -18.68 -1.95
N PRO A 54 -31.69 -18.77 -3.29
CA PRO A 54 -31.91 -20.04 -3.98
C PRO A 54 -30.87 -21.10 -3.56
N PRO A 55 -31.24 -22.39 -3.45
CA PRO A 55 -30.35 -23.45 -2.96
C PRO A 55 -28.99 -23.52 -3.67
N GLU A 56 -28.96 -23.32 -4.98
CA GLU A 56 -27.78 -23.33 -5.84
C GLU A 56 -26.82 -22.15 -5.61
N PHE A 57 -27.32 -21.06 -4.99
CA PHE A 57 -26.53 -19.89 -4.61
C PHE A 57 -26.32 -19.78 -3.10
N LYS A 58 -26.74 -20.79 -2.32
CA LYS A 58 -26.50 -20.82 -0.89
C LYS A 58 -25.00 -20.70 -0.59
N GLY A 59 -24.64 -19.73 0.25
CA GLY A 59 -23.24 -19.44 0.58
C GLY A 59 -22.44 -18.79 -0.56
N LYS A 60 -23.10 -18.26 -1.60
CA LYS A 60 -22.46 -17.56 -2.72
C LYS A 60 -22.97 -16.12 -2.85
N LEU A 61 -22.07 -15.20 -3.19
CA LEU A 61 -22.36 -13.84 -3.61
C LEU A 61 -21.87 -13.63 -5.05
N LEU A 62 -22.50 -12.72 -5.78
CA LEU A 62 -22.06 -12.33 -7.12
C LEU A 62 -21.19 -11.08 -7.04
N ARG A 63 -19.97 -11.19 -7.54
CA ARG A 63 -19.00 -10.10 -7.65
C ARG A 63 -18.88 -9.67 -9.10
N LEU A 64 -19.15 -8.38 -9.35
CA LEU A 64 -19.11 -7.75 -10.68
C LEU A 64 -18.05 -6.65 -10.76
N ARG A 65 -17.41 -6.56 -11.92
CA ARG A 65 -16.25 -5.71 -12.17
C ARG A 65 -16.67 -4.29 -12.53
N LYS A 66 -16.02 -3.30 -11.94
CA LYS A 66 -16.16 -1.90 -12.35
C LYS A 66 -15.32 -1.58 -13.57
N ASP A 67 -15.81 -0.68 -14.40
CA ASP A 67 -15.06 -0.13 -15.51
C ASP A 67 -14.04 0.88 -14.99
N THR A 68 -12.77 0.48 -15.00
CA THR A 68 -11.67 1.29 -14.47
C THR A 68 -10.47 1.18 -15.40
N ALA A 69 -9.74 2.29 -15.60
CA ALA A 69 -8.64 2.38 -16.57
C ALA A 69 -7.52 1.34 -16.33
N SER A 70 -7.29 0.95 -15.08
CA SER A 70 -6.26 -0.04 -14.70
C SER A 70 -6.85 -1.41 -14.34
N GLY A 71 -8.07 -1.70 -14.77
CA GLY A 71 -8.75 -2.91 -14.34
C GLY A 71 -8.25 -4.15 -15.08
N ILE A 72 -8.01 -5.24 -14.33
CA ILE A 72 -7.65 -6.57 -14.85
C ILE A 72 -8.91 -7.41 -15.20
N PRO A 73 -9.00 -8.06 -16.37
CA PRO A 73 -10.12 -8.93 -16.73
C PRO A 73 -10.35 -10.07 -15.73
N TYR A 74 -11.60 -10.50 -15.53
CA TYR A 74 -11.91 -11.58 -14.58
C TYR A 74 -11.34 -12.94 -14.95
N GLN A 75 -11.15 -13.22 -16.23
CA GLN A 75 -10.43 -14.42 -16.66
C GLN A 75 -9.00 -14.47 -16.10
N GLU A 76 -8.30 -13.33 -16.12
CA GLU A 76 -6.96 -13.22 -15.59
C GLU A 76 -6.95 -13.27 -14.05
N ILE A 77 -7.90 -12.58 -13.39
CA ILE A 77 -8.07 -12.65 -11.93
C ILE A 77 -8.32 -14.10 -11.46
N ALA A 78 -9.25 -14.81 -12.10
CA ALA A 78 -9.54 -16.21 -11.77
C ALA A 78 -8.33 -17.11 -12.01
N ARG A 79 -7.66 -16.98 -13.17
CA ARG A 79 -6.44 -17.72 -13.48
C ARG A 79 -5.34 -17.49 -12.46
N ASN A 80 -5.14 -16.24 -12.04
CA ASN A 80 -4.12 -15.88 -11.05
C ASN A 80 -4.48 -16.44 -9.68
N PHE A 81 -5.75 -16.38 -9.28
CA PHE A 81 -6.20 -16.96 -8.03
C PHE A 81 -5.97 -18.48 -8.00
N ASP A 82 -6.39 -19.20 -9.03
CA ASP A 82 -6.24 -20.66 -9.08
C ASP A 82 -4.77 -21.10 -9.11
N ARG A 83 -3.91 -20.36 -9.82
CA ARG A 83 -2.50 -20.73 -9.99
C ARG A 83 -1.57 -20.19 -8.91
N THR A 84 -1.97 -19.15 -8.19
CA THR A 84 -1.09 -18.45 -7.24
C THR A 84 -1.63 -18.42 -5.84
N ILE A 85 -2.93 -18.22 -5.65
CA ILE A 85 -3.51 -18.03 -4.31
C ILE A 85 -4.03 -19.35 -3.76
N ARG A 86 -4.84 -20.07 -4.53
CA ARG A 86 -5.46 -21.34 -4.15
C ARG A 86 -4.46 -22.38 -3.63
N PRO A 87 -3.23 -22.53 -4.20
CA PRO A 87 -2.26 -23.48 -3.68
C PRO A 87 -1.63 -23.11 -2.33
N LEU A 88 -1.78 -21.85 -1.87
CA LEU A 88 -1.13 -21.36 -0.65
C LEU A 88 -1.94 -21.66 0.63
N PHE A 89 -3.24 -21.91 0.50
CA PHE A 89 -4.15 -22.05 1.63
C PHE A 89 -5.07 -23.26 1.41
N LYS A 90 -5.67 -23.76 2.49
CA LYS A 90 -6.74 -24.76 2.34
C LYS A 90 -7.99 -24.09 1.76
N GLN A 91 -8.86 -24.88 1.14
CA GLN A 91 -10.06 -24.37 0.47
C GLN A 91 -11.02 -23.66 1.43
N ASP A 92 -11.13 -24.15 2.66
CA ASP A 92 -11.96 -23.58 3.73
C ASP A 92 -11.36 -22.33 4.36
N GLU A 93 -10.10 -22.00 4.09
CA GLU A 93 -9.42 -20.79 4.57
C GLU A 93 -9.55 -19.60 3.60
N LEU A 94 -10.17 -19.81 2.43
CA LEU A 94 -10.31 -18.79 1.39
C LEU A 94 -11.76 -18.40 1.18
N VAL A 95 -12.00 -17.10 0.99
CA VAL A 95 -13.18 -16.64 0.25
C VAL A 95 -12.94 -17.09 -1.19
N ASP A 96 -13.45 -18.27 -1.48
CA ASP A 96 -13.23 -18.93 -2.76
C ASP A 96 -13.97 -18.17 -3.85
N GLN A 97 -13.52 -18.33 -5.09
CA GLN A 97 -14.12 -17.68 -6.25
C GLN A 97 -14.20 -18.60 -7.46
N GLU A 98 -15.34 -18.55 -8.14
CA GLU A 98 -15.66 -19.32 -9.34
C GLU A 98 -16.01 -18.35 -10.48
N LEU A 99 -15.37 -18.52 -11.64
CA LEU A 99 -15.63 -17.73 -12.83
C LEU A 99 -16.90 -18.22 -13.54
N VAL A 100 -17.82 -17.30 -13.85
CA VAL A 100 -19.08 -17.62 -14.55
C VAL A 100 -19.33 -16.64 -15.71
N TYR A 101 -19.97 -17.13 -16.77
CA TYR A 101 -20.52 -16.25 -17.81
C TYR A 101 -21.79 -15.58 -17.32
N LEU A 102 -21.94 -14.28 -17.60
CA LEU A 102 -23.11 -13.52 -17.20
C LEU A 102 -24.22 -13.58 -18.26
N PRO A 103 -25.51 -13.59 -17.84
CA PRO A 103 -26.63 -13.36 -18.73
C PRO A 103 -26.50 -12.03 -19.47
N ARG A 104 -26.93 -12.01 -20.74
CA ARG A 104 -26.97 -10.77 -21.53
C ARG A 104 -27.87 -9.75 -20.85
N GLY A 105 -27.39 -8.50 -20.77
CA GLY A 105 -28.14 -7.39 -20.17
C GLY A 105 -28.09 -7.32 -18.64
N LEU A 106 -27.61 -8.35 -17.93
CA LEU A 106 -27.55 -8.35 -16.45
C LEU A 106 -26.70 -7.18 -15.92
N VAL A 107 -25.54 -6.95 -16.53
CA VAL A 107 -24.65 -5.85 -16.14
C VAL A 107 -25.30 -4.49 -16.37
N GLN A 108 -26.04 -4.33 -17.48
CA GLN A 108 -26.77 -3.10 -17.78
C GLN A 108 -27.84 -2.83 -16.72
N GLN A 109 -28.65 -3.84 -16.38
CA GLN A 109 -29.65 -3.74 -15.31
C GLN A 109 -29.02 -3.35 -13.96
N CYS A 110 -27.86 -3.93 -13.63
CA CYS A 110 -27.13 -3.55 -12.43
C CYS A 110 -26.64 -2.10 -12.48
N ASN A 111 -26.18 -1.61 -13.63
CA ASN A 111 -25.80 -0.21 -13.80
C ASN A 111 -26.99 0.74 -13.64
N ASP A 112 -28.16 0.38 -14.17
CA ASP A 112 -29.40 1.15 -13.99
C ASP A 112 -29.78 1.23 -12.50
N GLN A 113 -29.64 0.13 -11.75
CA GLN A 113 -29.83 0.12 -10.29
C GLN A 113 -28.81 1.01 -9.55
N LEU A 114 -27.53 0.97 -9.95
CA LEU A 114 -26.49 1.81 -9.36
C LEU A 114 -26.76 3.30 -9.61
N HIS A 115 -27.20 3.65 -10.83
CA HIS A 115 -27.58 5.00 -11.19
C HIS A 115 -28.80 5.47 -10.39
N ALA A 116 -29.83 4.63 -10.28
CA ALA A 116 -30.98 4.93 -9.43
C ALA A 116 -30.55 5.11 -7.97
N ALA A 117 -29.68 4.26 -7.42
CA ALA A 117 -29.18 4.38 -6.05
C ALA A 117 -28.35 5.67 -5.84
N GLU A 118 -27.63 6.12 -6.87
CA GLU A 118 -26.87 7.38 -6.88
C GLU A 118 -27.80 8.60 -6.83
N VAL A 119 -28.81 8.66 -7.70
CA VAL A 119 -29.82 9.73 -7.71
C VAL A 119 -30.58 9.83 -6.39
N HIS A 120 -30.91 8.69 -5.78
CA HIS A 120 -31.66 8.65 -4.50
C HIS A 120 -30.75 8.73 -3.25
N GLY A 121 -29.44 8.98 -3.41
CA GLY A 121 -28.50 9.11 -2.29
C GLY A 121 -28.24 7.83 -1.49
N ARG A 122 -28.66 6.66 -2.00
CA ARG A 122 -28.43 5.33 -1.39
C ARG A 122 -27.02 4.80 -1.66
N ARG A 123 -26.37 5.28 -2.73
CA ARG A 123 -24.99 4.95 -3.08
C ARG A 123 -24.00 5.94 -2.44
N PRO A 124 -22.89 5.49 -1.81
CA PRO A 124 -21.92 6.39 -1.20
C PRO A 124 -21.31 7.40 -2.18
N LYS A 125 -21.29 8.70 -1.84
CA LYS A 125 -20.80 9.80 -2.72
C LYS A 125 -19.43 9.54 -3.35
N ARG A 126 -18.48 8.98 -2.59
CA ARG A 126 -17.12 8.63 -3.07
C ARG A 126 -17.09 7.56 -4.18
N ARG A 127 -18.23 6.96 -4.51
CA ARG A 127 -18.38 5.89 -5.51
C ARG A 127 -19.16 6.35 -6.75
N HIS A 128 -19.69 7.57 -6.73
CA HIS A 128 -20.47 8.13 -7.82
C HIS A 128 -19.67 8.23 -9.11
N GLY A 129 -20.34 8.11 -10.25
CA GLY A 129 -19.73 8.23 -11.58
C GLY A 129 -18.90 7.04 -12.07
N VAL A 130 -18.70 5.99 -11.27
CA VAL A 130 -17.99 4.76 -11.69
C VAL A 130 -18.96 3.57 -11.71
N TYR A 131 -19.11 2.91 -12.85
CA TYR A 131 -20.10 1.85 -13.07
C TYR A 131 -19.47 0.50 -13.41
N LEU A 132 -20.27 -0.53 -13.60
CA LEU A 132 -19.82 -1.86 -14.03
C LEU A 132 -19.42 -1.86 -15.50
N SER A 133 -18.40 -2.66 -15.82
CA SER A 133 -17.90 -2.81 -17.18
C SER A 133 -18.87 -3.66 -18.01
N VAL A 134 -19.52 -3.04 -18.99
CA VAL A 134 -20.49 -3.71 -19.89
C VAL A 134 -19.81 -4.61 -20.93
N THR A 135 -18.50 -4.48 -21.10
CA THR A 135 -17.68 -5.29 -22.02
C THR A 135 -17.09 -6.53 -21.35
N GLU A 136 -17.18 -6.66 -20.02
CA GLU A 136 -16.79 -7.84 -19.27
C GLU A 136 -17.95 -8.85 -19.25
N PRO A 137 -17.86 -9.99 -19.98
CA PRO A 137 -18.95 -10.95 -20.04
C PRO A 137 -18.97 -11.91 -18.83
N PHE A 138 -18.06 -11.72 -17.87
CA PHE A 138 -17.85 -12.62 -16.74
C PHE A 138 -18.20 -11.97 -15.40
N GLY A 139 -18.61 -12.83 -14.46
CA GLY A 139 -18.71 -12.53 -13.04
C GLY A 139 -17.90 -13.52 -12.21
N LEU A 140 -17.76 -13.23 -10.92
CA LEU A 140 -17.21 -14.17 -9.95
C LEU A 140 -18.29 -14.52 -8.92
N LEU A 141 -18.60 -15.81 -8.77
CA LEU A 141 -19.32 -16.29 -7.59
C LEU A 141 -18.30 -16.45 -6.47
N ILE A 142 -18.47 -15.71 -5.37
CA ILE A 142 -17.56 -15.73 -4.23
C ILE A 142 -18.24 -16.31 -2.99
N THR A 143 -17.47 -16.88 -2.05
CA THR A 143 -18.03 -17.34 -0.77
C THR A 143 -18.72 -16.21 -0.01
N ASP A 144 -19.95 -16.43 0.44
CA ASP A 144 -20.70 -15.48 1.28
C ASP A 144 -20.18 -15.51 2.72
N MET A 145 -19.44 -14.47 3.10
CA MET A 145 -18.98 -14.26 4.47
C MET A 145 -19.89 -13.37 5.33
N THR A 146 -21.07 -13.01 4.83
CA THR A 146 -22.07 -12.26 5.60
C THR A 146 -22.83 -13.14 6.59
N VAL A 147 -23.60 -12.49 7.48
CA VAL A 147 -24.40 -13.17 8.53
C VAL A 147 -25.86 -13.38 8.14
N PHE A 148 -26.19 -13.26 6.84
CA PHE A 148 -27.58 -13.23 6.38
C PHE A 148 -28.37 -14.50 6.71
N ASP A 149 -27.78 -15.67 6.45
CA ASP A 149 -28.40 -16.97 6.74
C ASP A 149 -28.01 -17.50 8.13
N SER A 150 -27.48 -16.66 9.02
CA SER A 150 -26.93 -17.09 10.31
C SER A 150 -27.33 -16.12 11.43
N PRO A 151 -28.59 -16.17 11.90
CA PRO A 151 -29.06 -15.34 12.99
C PRO A 151 -28.19 -15.49 14.24
N GLY A 152 -27.86 -14.38 14.89
CA GLY A 152 -27.03 -14.37 16.11
C GLY A 152 -25.52 -14.49 15.87
N THR A 153 -25.07 -14.91 14.67
CA THR A 153 -23.65 -14.95 14.33
C THR A 153 -23.09 -13.54 14.21
N VAL A 154 -21.89 -13.35 14.77
CA VAL A 154 -21.13 -12.10 14.69
C VAL A 154 -20.07 -12.21 13.61
N LEU A 155 -19.91 -11.18 12.78
CA LEU A 155 -18.84 -11.09 11.79
C LEU A 155 -17.79 -10.06 12.24
N ALA A 156 -16.58 -10.54 12.53
CA ALA A 156 -15.41 -9.68 12.62
C ALA A 156 -14.71 -9.61 11.26
N GLU A 157 -14.32 -8.39 10.87
CA GLU A 157 -13.55 -8.13 9.66
C GLU A 157 -12.30 -7.34 10.01
N LEU A 158 -11.14 -7.81 9.55
CA LEU A 158 -9.87 -7.12 9.72
C LEU A 158 -8.95 -7.31 8.53
N LYS A 159 -8.03 -6.36 8.33
CA LYS A 159 -6.89 -6.56 7.43
C LYS A 159 -5.67 -6.90 8.28
N PRO A 160 -5.08 -8.10 8.17
CA PRO A 160 -3.93 -8.48 8.99
C PRO A 160 -2.71 -7.58 8.75
N LYS A 161 -2.59 -7.03 7.53
CA LYS A 161 -1.50 -6.17 7.07
C LYS A 161 -0.14 -6.89 7.13
N TRP A 162 0.92 -6.15 7.46
CA TRP A 162 2.29 -6.63 7.51
C TRP A 162 2.51 -7.33 8.86
N LEU A 163 2.42 -8.67 8.86
CA LEU A 163 2.60 -9.51 10.04
C LEU A 163 4.08 -9.65 10.45
N LEU A 164 4.98 -9.08 9.66
CA LEU A 164 6.41 -8.93 9.91
C LEU A 164 6.79 -7.47 9.74
N GLN A 165 7.87 -7.07 10.41
CA GLN A 165 8.48 -5.77 10.16
C GLN A 165 8.93 -5.66 8.69
N SER A 166 8.83 -4.45 8.13
CA SER A 166 9.41 -4.17 6.80
C SER A 166 10.90 -4.46 6.81
N PRO A 167 11.46 -5.18 5.83
CA PRO A 167 12.90 -5.39 5.74
C PRO A 167 13.67 -4.09 5.48
N SER A 168 12.99 -3.05 5.00
CA SER A 168 13.55 -1.70 4.79
C SER A 168 13.45 -0.81 6.02
N ALA A 169 12.78 -1.24 7.09
CA ALA A 169 12.67 -0.46 8.31
C ALA A 169 14.06 -0.35 9.00
N PRO A 170 14.41 0.82 9.57
CA PRO A 170 15.63 0.96 10.37
C PRO A 170 15.72 -0.07 11.51
N ALA A 171 16.93 -0.52 11.84
CA ALA A 171 17.14 -1.56 12.86
C ALA A 171 16.62 -1.16 14.26
N ASN A 172 16.64 0.14 14.57
CA ASN A 172 16.16 0.73 15.82
C ASN A 172 14.68 1.20 15.77
N SER A 173 13.90 0.69 14.80
CA SER A 173 12.49 1.04 14.65
C SER A 173 11.68 0.76 15.92
N ARG A 174 10.93 1.76 16.39
CA ARG A 174 9.98 1.64 17.52
C ARG A 174 8.56 1.28 17.08
N ARG A 175 8.23 1.50 15.81
CA ARG A 175 6.92 1.15 15.21
C ARG A 175 7.09 0.10 14.12
N CYS A 176 6.08 -0.74 13.94
CA CYS A 176 5.96 -1.54 12.72
C CYS A 176 5.51 -0.66 11.55
N ARG A 177 5.79 -1.07 10.31
CA ARG A 177 5.40 -0.34 9.09
C ARG A 177 3.94 0.16 9.11
N THR A 178 3.01 -0.69 9.53
CA THR A 178 1.58 -0.34 9.56
C THR A 178 1.27 0.73 10.61
N CYS A 179 1.92 0.67 11.78
CA CYS A 179 1.81 1.70 12.80
C CYS A 179 2.47 3.02 12.35
N SER A 180 3.63 2.97 11.68
CA SER A 180 4.30 4.13 11.10
C SER A 180 3.40 4.84 10.08
N LEU A 181 2.81 4.08 9.14
CA LEU A 181 1.88 4.60 8.15
C LEU A 181 0.62 5.21 8.77
N ARG A 182 0.07 4.57 9.81
CA ARG A 182 -1.10 5.11 10.51
C ARG A 182 -0.78 6.43 11.20
N GLU A 183 0.38 6.52 11.85
CA GLU A 183 0.80 7.75 12.52
C GLU A 183 1.02 8.89 11.53
N MET A 184 1.68 8.63 10.41
CA MET A 184 1.84 9.61 9.32
C MET A 184 0.49 10.15 8.85
N LYS A 185 -0.48 9.26 8.59
CA LYS A 185 -1.83 9.68 8.20
C LYS A 185 -2.59 10.44 9.30
N ASN A 186 -2.40 10.05 10.56
CA ASN A 186 -3.04 10.74 11.69
C ASN A 186 -2.44 12.12 11.92
N HIS A 187 -1.14 12.29 11.70
CA HIS A 187 -0.51 13.61 11.69
C HIS A 187 -1.14 14.52 10.62
N ASP A 188 -1.32 14.02 9.40
CA ASP A 188 -1.98 14.77 8.34
C ASP A 188 -3.46 15.03 8.63
N ALA A 189 -4.13 14.09 9.30
CA ALA A 189 -5.51 14.27 9.75
C ALA A 189 -5.60 15.38 10.79
N ARG A 190 -4.72 15.39 11.81
CA ARG A 190 -4.62 16.45 12.82
C ARG A 190 -4.42 17.82 12.20
N ARG A 191 -3.46 17.95 11.29
CA ARG A 191 -3.19 19.23 10.58
C ARG A 191 -4.40 19.73 9.79
N ALA A 192 -5.21 18.81 9.27
CA ALA A 192 -6.42 19.10 8.52
C ALA A 192 -7.70 19.16 9.39
N GLY A 193 -7.61 19.07 10.71
CA GLY A 193 -8.77 19.04 11.61
C GLY A 193 -9.69 17.83 11.43
N ARG A 194 -9.19 16.73 10.87
CA ARG A 194 -9.93 15.48 10.62
C ARG A 194 -9.72 14.49 11.79
N PRO A 195 -10.69 13.59 12.03
CA PRO A 195 -10.56 12.58 13.09
C PRO A 195 -9.42 11.61 12.81
N GLU A 196 -8.73 11.20 13.87
CA GLU A 196 -7.68 10.18 13.80
C GLU A 196 -8.24 8.78 13.65
N GLU A 197 -7.52 7.94 12.92
CA GLU A 197 -7.82 6.52 12.81
C GLU A 197 -7.10 5.74 13.92
N ARG A 198 -7.86 4.94 14.67
CA ARG A 198 -7.34 3.94 15.62
C ARG A 198 -7.46 2.54 15.01
N SER A 199 -6.40 1.75 15.16
CA SER A 199 -6.36 0.35 14.69
C SER A 199 -5.23 -0.39 15.42
N PHE A 200 -5.21 -1.72 15.33
CA PHE A 200 -4.23 -2.56 16.02
C PHE A 200 -2.84 -2.52 15.38
N CYS A 201 -1.84 -3.02 16.12
CA CYS A 201 -0.53 -3.35 15.57
C CYS A 201 -0.56 -4.76 14.98
N PRO A 202 -0.22 -4.96 13.70
CA PRO A 202 -0.13 -6.31 13.11
C PRO A 202 0.82 -7.28 13.83
N LEU A 203 1.89 -6.77 14.44
CA LEU A 203 2.81 -7.61 15.20
C LEU A 203 2.19 -8.11 16.52
N ASP A 204 1.28 -7.33 17.11
CA ASP A 204 0.51 -7.77 18.28
C ASP A 204 -0.44 -8.91 17.91
N LEU A 205 -1.03 -8.86 16.69
CA LEU A 205 -2.00 -9.85 16.21
C LEU A 205 -1.41 -11.27 16.12
N VAL A 206 -0.12 -11.39 15.81
CA VAL A 206 0.60 -12.67 15.68
C VAL A 206 1.60 -12.91 16.81
N SER A 207 1.51 -12.16 17.90
CA SER A 207 2.39 -12.34 19.06
C SER A 207 2.14 -13.67 19.75
N ASP A 208 3.21 -14.26 20.26
CA ASP A 208 3.20 -15.39 21.17
C ASP A 208 2.62 -15.08 22.57
N ARG A 209 2.46 -13.79 22.90
CA ARG A 209 1.83 -13.34 24.14
C ARG A 209 0.36 -13.02 23.91
N PHE A 210 -0.52 -13.75 24.60
CA PHE A 210 -1.97 -13.57 24.49
C PHE A 210 -2.44 -12.13 24.79
N GLU A 211 -1.79 -11.43 25.73
CA GLU A 211 -2.10 -10.04 26.08
C GLU A 211 -1.96 -9.07 24.89
N ASN A 212 -0.97 -9.30 24.03
CA ASN A 212 -0.77 -8.51 22.82
C ASN A 212 -1.89 -8.79 21.80
N VAL A 213 -2.24 -10.06 21.60
CA VAL A 213 -3.35 -10.44 20.72
C VAL A 213 -4.68 -9.86 21.24
N MET A 214 -4.90 -9.88 22.55
CA MET A 214 -6.04 -9.23 23.19
C MET A 214 -6.08 -7.71 22.92
N ARG A 215 -4.93 -7.02 23.01
CA ARG A 215 -4.83 -5.60 22.66
C ARG A 215 -5.18 -5.35 21.19
N ALA A 216 -4.77 -6.23 20.29
CA ALA A 216 -5.11 -6.14 18.88
C ALA A 216 -6.61 -6.38 18.64
N ALA A 217 -7.17 -7.44 19.24
CA ALA A 217 -8.57 -7.82 19.12
C ALA A 217 -9.49 -6.66 19.50
N LYS A 218 -9.23 -5.96 20.61
CA LYS A 218 -9.99 -4.78 21.09
C LYS A 218 -10.22 -3.68 20.04
N LEU A 219 -9.39 -3.61 19.01
CA LEU A 219 -9.47 -2.61 17.94
C LEU A 219 -10.04 -3.18 16.62
N VAL A 220 -10.39 -4.45 16.58
CA VAL A 220 -11.08 -5.10 15.47
C VAL A 220 -12.55 -4.69 15.49
N LYS A 221 -13.05 -4.30 14.33
CA LYS A 221 -14.43 -3.88 14.14
C LYS A 221 -15.35 -5.09 13.98
N GLY A 222 -16.63 -4.91 14.28
CA GLY A 222 -17.66 -5.92 14.03
C GLY A 222 -17.86 -6.96 15.14
N CYS A 223 -16.95 -7.06 16.12
CA CYS A 223 -17.13 -7.93 17.29
C CYS A 223 -17.19 -7.14 18.60
N LYS A 224 -18.17 -7.47 19.45
CA LYS A 224 -18.27 -6.97 20.83
C LYS A 224 -17.56 -7.87 21.84
N ASP A 225 -17.55 -9.18 21.60
CA ASP A 225 -16.84 -10.16 22.44
C ASP A 225 -15.35 -10.22 22.08
N GLN A 226 -14.61 -9.25 22.62
CA GLN A 226 -13.19 -9.10 22.35
C GLN A 226 -12.33 -10.21 22.95
N LEU A 227 -12.77 -10.82 24.05
CA LEU A 227 -12.05 -11.93 24.68
C LEU A 227 -12.15 -13.20 23.84
N ARG A 228 -13.36 -13.54 23.37
CA ARG A 228 -13.56 -14.68 22.48
C ARG A 228 -12.82 -14.47 21.16
N LEU A 229 -12.91 -13.27 20.57
CA LEU A 229 -12.17 -12.95 19.35
C LEU A 229 -10.65 -13.10 19.57
N ALA A 230 -10.10 -12.63 20.69
CA ALA A 230 -8.69 -12.81 21.01
C ALA A 230 -8.29 -14.28 21.12
N LYS A 231 -9.13 -15.13 21.74
CA LYS A 231 -8.92 -16.59 21.82
C LYS A 231 -8.91 -17.23 20.43
N VAL A 232 -9.84 -16.83 19.57
CA VAL A 232 -9.93 -17.31 18.17
C VAL A 232 -8.68 -16.91 17.37
N LEU A 233 -8.16 -15.70 17.56
CA LEU A 233 -7.00 -15.17 16.84
C LEU A 233 -5.67 -15.73 17.35
N TYR A 234 -5.57 -16.02 18.64
CA TYR A 234 -4.34 -16.45 19.27
C TYR A 234 -3.87 -17.80 18.71
N ARG A 235 -2.71 -17.79 18.03
CA ARG A 235 -2.13 -18.96 17.33
C ARG A 235 -3.06 -19.58 16.28
N ASN A 236 -3.96 -18.77 15.71
CA ASN A 236 -4.85 -19.21 14.63
C ASN A 236 -4.06 -19.74 13.42
N SER A 237 -4.43 -20.92 12.91
CA SER A 237 -3.72 -21.58 11.82
C SER A 237 -3.67 -20.75 10.55
N THR A 238 -4.76 -20.11 10.16
CA THR A 238 -4.84 -19.31 8.92
C THR A 238 -3.94 -18.08 8.99
N LEU A 239 -3.89 -17.41 10.15
CA LEU A 239 -2.93 -16.32 10.38
C LEU A 239 -1.48 -16.81 10.37
N GLN A 240 -1.19 -17.98 10.94
CA GLN A 240 0.16 -18.55 10.91
C GLN A 240 0.58 -18.96 9.49
N THR A 241 -0.33 -19.51 8.69
CA THR A 241 -0.11 -19.79 7.27
C THR A 241 0.18 -18.51 6.50
N LEU A 242 -0.63 -17.46 6.69
CA LEU A 242 -0.41 -16.15 6.07
C LEU A 242 0.94 -15.55 6.46
N LEU A 243 1.29 -15.61 7.75
CA LEU A 243 2.59 -15.18 8.27
C LEU A 243 3.73 -15.98 7.61
N GLY A 244 3.59 -17.30 7.49
CA GLY A 244 4.54 -18.17 6.80
C GLY A 244 4.80 -17.70 5.36
N HIS A 245 3.74 -17.43 4.59
CA HIS A 245 3.87 -16.92 3.23
C HIS A 245 4.48 -15.51 3.17
N GLN A 246 4.19 -14.64 4.15
CA GLN A 246 4.86 -13.33 4.26
C GLN A 246 6.35 -13.47 4.61
N LYS A 247 6.77 -14.52 5.34
CA LYS A 247 8.18 -14.83 5.62
C LYS A 247 8.91 -15.32 4.37
N VAL A 248 8.26 -16.14 3.54
CA VAL A 248 8.82 -16.57 2.26
C VAL A 248 8.93 -15.38 1.31
N ALA A 249 7.89 -14.56 1.22
CA ALA A 249 7.88 -13.30 0.45
C ALA A 249 8.41 -12.12 1.28
N ARG A 250 9.57 -12.30 1.94
CA ARG A 250 10.18 -11.28 2.82
C ARG A 250 10.88 -10.18 2.06
N ASP A 251 11.42 -10.47 0.88
CA ASP A 251 12.07 -9.48 0.02
C ASP A 251 11.00 -8.56 -0.56
N VAL A 252 10.67 -7.50 0.19
CA VAL A 252 9.62 -6.51 -0.10
C VAL A 252 10.10 -5.13 0.39
N GLY A 253 9.29 -4.08 0.25
CA GLY A 253 9.76 -2.71 0.49
C GLY A 253 10.75 -2.26 -0.58
N LEU A 254 11.83 -1.61 -0.18
CA LEU A 254 12.92 -1.12 -1.06
C LEU A 254 13.86 -2.23 -1.54
N LEU A 255 13.93 -3.34 -0.79
CA LEU A 255 14.75 -4.51 -1.12
C LEU A 255 13.96 -5.57 -1.90
N GLY A 256 12.75 -5.23 -2.34
CA GLY A 256 11.86 -6.18 -3.00
C GLY A 256 12.16 -6.39 -4.48
N PRO A 257 11.55 -7.43 -5.08
CA PRO A 257 11.67 -7.68 -6.51
C PRO A 257 11.08 -6.53 -7.33
N PRO A 258 11.37 -6.48 -8.65
CA PRO A 258 10.91 -5.42 -9.53
C PRO A 258 9.41 -5.16 -9.38
N PRO A 259 8.94 -3.89 -9.45
CA PRO A 259 7.54 -3.58 -9.12
C PRO A 259 6.48 -4.27 -9.98
N GLN A 260 6.85 -4.69 -11.18
CA GLN A 260 5.98 -5.39 -12.14
C GLN A 260 6.07 -6.92 -12.00
N SER A 261 6.91 -7.44 -11.11
CA SER A 261 7.08 -8.88 -10.96
C SER A 261 5.87 -9.53 -10.28
N ARG A 262 5.67 -10.81 -10.57
CA ARG A 262 4.59 -11.61 -9.97
C ARG A 262 4.84 -11.81 -8.48
N GLU A 263 6.10 -11.95 -8.08
CA GLU A 263 6.53 -12.08 -6.69
C GLU A 263 6.18 -10.81 -5.92
N LYS A 264 6.45 -9.61 -6.46
CA LYS A 264 6.04 -8.35 -5.83
C LYS A 264 4.52 -8.28 -5.70
N SER A 265 3.83 -8.61 -6.78
CA SER A 265 2.36 -8.59 -6.83
C SER A 265 1.76 -9.49 -5.75
N LEU A 266 2.25 -10.73 -5.63
CA LEU A 266 1.85 -11.67 -4.58
C LEU A 266 2.20 -11.15 -3.19
N ALA A 267 3.43 -10.69 -2.98
CA ALA A 267 3.90 -10.17 -1.69
C ALA A 267 3.03 -9.02 -1.17
N MET A 268 2.61 -8.11 -2.06
CA MET A 268 1.71 -7.00 -1.73
C MET A 268 0.27 -7.46 -1.52
N THR A 269 -0.19 -8.50 -2.23
CA THR A 269 -1.52 -9.10 -2.07
C THR A 269 -1.69 -9.72 -0.69
N LEU A 270 -0.73 -10.54 -0.26
CA LEU A 270 -0.74 -11.18 1.05
C LEU A 270 -0.67 -10.18 2.23
N ARG A 271 -0.28 -8.92 1.97
CA ARG A 271 -0.18 -7.84 2.96
C ARG A 271 -1.37 -6.86 2.92
N ASP A 272 -2.30 -7.04 1.98
CA ASP A 272 -3.49 -6.20 1.85
C ASP A 272 -4.80 -7.00 1.65
N CYS A 273 -4.76 -8.30 1.95
CA CYS A 273 -5.93 -9.15 2.07
C CYS A 273 -6.78 -8.80 3.30
N THR A 274 -7.99 -9.33 3.31
CA THR A 274 -8.97 -9.16 4.39
C THR A 274 -9.26 -10.53 5.01
N MET A 275 -9.35 -10.58 6.33
CA MET A 275 -9.73 -11.77 7.10
C MET A 275 -11.14 -11.56 7.65
N PHE A 276 -12.02 -12.49 7.31
CA PHE A 276 -13.40 -12.57 7.78
C PHE A 276 -13.51 -13.69 8.80
N ILE A 277 -14.17 -13.40 9.93
CA ILE A 277 -14.32 -14.33 11.05
C ILE A 277 -15.79 -14.34 11.46
N LYS A 278 -16.51 -15.41 11.13
CA LYS A 278 -17.88 -15.63 11.62
C LYS A 278 -17.83 -16.42 12.92
N MET A 279 -18.32 -15.81 13.98
CA MET A 279 -18.43 -16.43 15.30
C MET A 279 -19.91 -16.66 15.61
N PRO A 280 -20.36 -17.93 15.59
CA PRO A 280 -21.70 -18.30 16.04
C PRO A 280 -21.96 -17.85 17.48
N PRO A 281 -23.21 -17.68 17.92
CA PRO A 281 -23.50 -17.24 19.28
C PRO A 281 -22.95 -18.22 20.33
N ASP A 282 -23.04 -19.53 20.08
CA ASP A 282 -22.56 -20.57 20.97
C ASP A 282 -21.05 -20.81 20.85
N ASP A 283 -20.37 -20.92 21.99
CA ASP A 283 -18.92 -21.15 22.06
C ASP A 283 -18.49 -22.54 21.58
N GLY A 284 -19.44 -23.49 21.51
CA GLY A 284 -19.20 -24.87 21.04
C GLY A 284 -19.23 -25.02 19.52
N ASP A 285 -19.81 -24.06 18.80
CA ASP A 285 -19.91 -24.12 17.34
C ASP A 285 -18.60 -23.68 16.67
N ALA A 286 -18.33 -24.27 15.51
CA ALA A 286 -17.13 -23.97 14.75
C ALA A 286 -17.12 -22.53 14.22
N VAL A 287 -16.02 -21.82 14.49
CA VAL A 287 -15.77 -20.48 13.94
C VAL A 287 -15.28 -20.61 12.50
N GLU A 288 -15.93 -19.94 11.56
CA GLU A 288 -15.53 -19.91 10.15
C GLU A 288 -14.59 -18.73 9.90
N ILE A 289 -13.41 -19.01 9.34
CA ILE A 289 -12.35 -18.02 9.11
C ILE A 289 -11.88 -18.11 7.67
N ARG A 290 -11.97 -17.00 6.94
CA ARG A 290 -11.58 -16.96 5.51
C ARG A 290 -10.82 -15.70 5.15
N LEU A 291 -9.82 -15.85 4.28
CA LEU A 291 -9.10 -14.76 3.65
C LEU A 291 -9.74 -14.38 2.30
N GLY A 292 -10.07 -13.11 2.13
CA GLY A 292 -10.56 -12.51 0.89
C GLY A 292 -9.69 -11.33 0.43
N ASP A 293 -10.13 -10.63 -0.61
CA ASP A 293 -9.40 -9.53 -1.27
C ASP A 293 -8.01 -9.95 -1.82
N LEU A 294 -7.92 -11.17 -2.36
CA LEU A 294 -6.68 -11.81 -2.84
C LEU A 294 -6.45 -11.68 -4.36
N ASP A 295 -7.08 -10.71 -5.01
CA ASP A 295 -6.70 -10.32 -6.37
C ASP A 295 -5.25 -9.81 -6.37
N LEU A 296 -4.43 -10.31 -7.29
CA LEU A 296 -3.03 -9.88 -7.38
C LEU A 296 -2.93 -8.37 -7.58
N LYS A 297 -2.24 -7.71 -6.64
CA LYS A 297 -1.97 -6.27 -6.73
C LYS A 297 -0.99 -6.00 -7.86
N THR A 298 -1.28 -5.00 -8.68
CA THR A 298 -0.39 -4.60 -9.79
C THR A 298 0.39 -3.34 -9.43
N GLY A 299 1.63 -3.27 -9.92
CA GLY A 299 2.44 -2.05 -9.88
C GLY A 299 2.03 -1.00 -10.92
N ALA A 300 1.06 -1.31 -11.79
CA ALA A 300 0.59 -0.42 -12.85
C ALA A 300 -0.11 0.84 -12.32
N GLY A 301 -0.24 1.87 -13.17
CA GLY A 301 -0.94 3.11 -12.83
C GLY A 301 -0.29 3.90 -11.68
N GLY A 302 1.05 3.93 -11.63
CA GLY A 302 1.82 4.65 -10.61
C GLY A 302 1.90 3.96 -9.24
N LYS A 303 1.22 2.82 -9.03
CA LYS A 303 1.21 2.11 -7.74
C LYS A 303 2.60 1.61 -7.33
N ALA A 304 3.38 1.15 -8.29
CA ALA A 304 4.76 0.73 -8.08
C ALA A 304 5.59 1.84 -7.41
N GLN A 305 5.59 3.01 -8.03
CA GLN A 305 6.32 4.18 -7.54
C GLN A 305 5.76 4.65 -6.20
N TYR A 306 4.43 4.72 -6.07
CA TYR A 306 3.77 5.03 -4.81
C TYR A 306 4.20 4.12 -3.65
N TRP A 307 4.39 2.81 -3.87
CA TRP A 307 4.87 1.92 -2.81
C TRP A 307 6.30 2.21 -2.38
N VAL A 308 7.17 2.56 -3.34
CA VAL A 308 8.57 2.91 -3.09
C VAL A 308 8.65 4.25 -2.37
N ASP A 309 7.97 5.28 -2.89
CA ASP A 309 7.91 6.61 -2.30
C ASP A 309 7.38 6.57 -0.88
N LEU A 310 6.30 5.83 -0.67
CA LEU A 310 5.73 5.65 0.66
C LEU A 310 6.73 5.00 1.62
N GLU A 311 7.46 3.98 1.19
CA GLU A 311 8.46 3.33 2.05
C GLU A 311 9.61 4.28 2.37
N ASN A 312 10.12 5.00 1.36
CA ASN A 312 11.14 6.02 1.54
C ASN A 312 10.68 7.09 2.53
N GLN A 313 9.47 7.63 2.36
CA GLN A 313 8.90 8.64 3.24
C GLN A 313 8.80 8.15 4.68
N LEU A 314 8.32 6.92 4.91
CA LEU A 314 8.26 6.34 6.25
C LEU A 314 9.63 6.27 6.94
N ILE A 315 10.69 6.09 6.17
CA ILE A 315 12.08 6.02 6.66
C ILE A 315 12.65 7.42 6.86
N THR A 316 12.65 8.25 5.81
CA THR A 316 13.33 9.55 5.79
C THR A 316 12.68 10.57 6.73
N GLU A 317 11.37 10.50 6.92
CA GLU A 317 10.64 11.35 7.87
C GLU A 317 10.56 10.74 9.28
N GLY A 318 11.24 9.62 9.54
CA GLY A 318 11.39 9.07 10.90
C GLY A 318 10.12 8.45 11.50
N TRP A 319 9.10 8.14 10.70
CA TRP A 319 7.83 7.57 11.19
C TRP A 319 8.00 6.25 11.95
N TYR A 320 9.00 5.45 11.56
CA TYR A 320 9.41 4.23 12.25
C TYR A 320 9.96 4.46 13.67
N MET A 321 10.49 5.64 13.97
CA MET A 321 11.23 5.91 15.22
C MET A 321 10.35 6.25 16.41
N GLY A 322 9.04 6.43 16.22
CA GLY A 322 8.15 6.73 17.35
C GLY A 322 8.04 8.22 17.70
N CYS A 323 8.80 9.09 17.06
CA CYS A 323 8.85 10.51 17.42
C CYS A 323 7.61 11.25 16.90
N THR A 324 6.84 11.86 17.80
CA THR A 324 5.67 12.71 17.46
C THR A 324 6.01 14.20 17.39
N THR A 325 7.25 14.57 17.73
CA THR A 325 7.73 15.96 17.81
C THR A 325 8.95 16.24 16.93
N CYS A 326 9.42 15.26 16.16
CA CYS A 326 10.57 15.47 15.29
C CYS A 326 10.10 16.14 14.00
N ALA A 327 10.09 17.48 14.00
CA ALA A 327 10.28 18.22 12.78
C ALA A 327 11.55 17.68 12.09
N HIS A 328 11.42 17.30 10.82
CA HIS A 328 12.47 16.98 9.85
C HIS A 328 13.91 16.94 10.37
N ALA A 329 14.43 15.74 10.62
CA ALA A 329 15.83 15.40 10.38
C ALA A 329 16.00 13.88 10.56
N SER A 330 16.56 13.20 9.55
CA SER A 330 17.44 12.07 9.85
C SER A 330 18.59 12.66 10.69
N GLU A 331 18.54 12.50 12.01
CA GLU A 331 19.73 12.71 12.82
C GLU A 331 20.74 11.63 12.43
N TYR A 332 21.51 11.89 11.37
CA TYR A 332 22.92 11.62 11.50
C TYR A 332 23.40 12.54 12.60
N THR A 333 24.03 11.97 13.62
CA THR A 333 24.70 12.80 14.62
C THR A 333 25.72 13.69 13.90
N PHE A 334 25.93 14.91 14.38
CA PHE A 334 26.96 15.81 13.83
C PHE A 334 28.32 15.09 13.66
N VAL A 335 28.61 14.14 14.55
CA VAL A 335 29.81 13.28 14.52
C VAL A 335 29.83 12.38 13.29
N GLU A 336 28.74 11.73 12.93
CA GLU A 336 28.67 10.87 11.73
C GLU A 336 28.82 11.67 10.44
N LEU A 337 28.20 12.85 10.35
CA LEU A 337 28.38 13.75 9.20
C LEU A 337 29.81 14.27 9.12
N ALA A 338 30.43 14.60 10.24
CA ALA A 338 31.83 15.01 10.30
C ALA A 338 32.78 13.88 9.88
N GLN A 339 32.49 12.62 10.26
CA GLN A 339 33.25 11.45 9.83
C GLN A 339 33.10 11.16 8.33
N ALA A 340 31.91 11.38 7.78
CA ALA A 340 31.62 11.20 6.35
C ALA A 340 32.21 12.32 5.48
N ARG A 341 32.54 13.49 6.06
CA ARG A 341 33.19 14.63 5.39
C ARG A 341 34.64 14.28 4.98
N ARG A 342 34.80 13.47 3.94
CA ARG A 342 36.09 13.23 3.28
C ARG A 342 36.35 14.31 2.23
N THR A 343 37.62 14.68 2.03
CA THR A 343 38.01 15.52 0.89
C THR A 343 37.75 14.75 -0.41
N ILE A 344 36.88 15.30 -1.27
CA ILE A 344 36.55 14.72 -2.58
C ILE A 344 37.51 15.33 -3.60
N TYR A 345 38.48 14.55 -4.08
CA TYR A 345 39.49 15.01 -5.05
C TYR A 345 39.08 14.84 -6.51
N LYS A 346 38.06 14.03 -6.79
CA LYS A 346 37.47 13.87 -8.13
C LYS A 346 36.31 14.84 -8.26
N LEU A 347 36.62 16.07 -8.67
CA LEU A 347 35.62 17.06 -9.03
C LEU A 347 35.21 16.84 -10.48
N GLY A 348 33.93 16.97 -10.77
CA GLY A 348 33.39 16.99 -12.13
C GLY A 348 32.81 18.37 -12.44
N ASN A 349 32.65 18.66 -13.73
CA ASN A 349 32.02 19.88 -14.23
C ASN A 349 30.49 19.80 -14.26
N ASP A 350 29.91 18.63 -13.92
CA ASP A 350 28.47 18.44 -13.80
C ASP A 350 28.04 18.43 -12.32
N SER A 351 27.06 19.26 -11.99
CA SER A 351 26.43 19.28 -10.66
C SER A 351 25.12 18.48 -10.66
N PRO A 352 24.86 17.63 -9.63
CA PRO A 352 23.59 16.92 -9.48
C PRO A 352 22.44 17.82 -9.02
N VAL A 353 22.73 19.09 -8.68
CA VAL A 353 21.79 20.10 -8.18
C VAL A 353 21.97 21.42 -8.94
N PRO A 354 20.92 22.26 -9.06
CA PRO A 354 21.04 23.56 -9.72
C PRO A 354 21.93 24.53 -8.91
N ASP A 355 22.51 25.52 -9.58
CA ASP A 355 23.39 26.54 -8.97
C ASP A 355 22.75 27.27 -7.78
N SER A 356 21.46 27.59 -7.88
CA SER A 356 20.71 28.21 -6.77
C SER A 356 20.74 27.36 -5.50
N LYS A 357 20.76 26.03 -5.64
CA LYS A 357 20.85 25.13 -4.49
C LYS A 357 22.24 25.15 -3.87
N ILE A 358 23.30 25.36 -4.66
CA ILE A 358 24.67 25.52 -4.18
C ILE A 358 24.77 26.82 -3.38
N GLU A 359 24.26 27.92 -3.93
CA GLU A 359 24.22 29.23 -3.24
C GLU A 359 23.46 29.16 -1.92
N ASP A 360 22.26 28.57 -1.92
CA ASP A 360 21.45 28.37 -0.70
C ASP A 360 22.23 27.59 0.38
N LEU A 361 22.97 26.55 -0.02
CA LEU A 361 23.78 25.75 0.90
C LEU A 361 24.95 26.54 1.47
N VAL A 362 25.63 27.35 0.65
CA VAL A 362 26.72 28.23 1.12
C VAL A 362 26.19 29.29 2.08
N HIS A 363 25.04 29.90 1.76
CA HIS A 363 24.36 30.86 2.65
C HIS A 363 23.93 30.22 3.97
N ALA A 364 23.39 29.01 3.94
CA ALA A 364 23.05 28.28 5.15
C ALA A 364 24.32 27.95 5.97
N ALA A 365 25.41 27.55 5.33
CA ALA A 365 26.65 27.22 6.00
C ALA A 365 27.28 28.44 6.69
N ILE A 366 27.39 29.58 6.00
CA ILE A 366 28.00 30.79 6.59
C ILE A 366 27.19 31.34 7.76
N LEU A 367 25.85 31.18 7.72
CA LEU A 367 24.96 31.64 8.77
C LEU A 367 25.02 30.76 10.04
N ASN A 368 25.18 29.44 9.86
CA ASN A 368 24.98 28.47 10.94
C ASN A 368 26.26 27.81 11.47
N VAL A 369 27.37 27.88 10.74
CA VAL A 369 28.65 27.29 11.18
C VAL A 369 29.38 28.27 12.10
N PRO A 370 29.77 27.85 13.32
CA PRO A 370 30.52 28.73 14.23
C PRO A 370 31.88 29.08 13.62
N SER A 371 32.22 30.38 13.62
CA SER A 371 33.53 30.86 13.19
C SER A 371 34.57 30.68 14.30
N ALA A 372 35.82 30.42 13.92
CA ALA A 372 36.92 30.46 14.86
C ALA A 372 36.98 31.85 15.52
N PHE A 373 37.12 31.87 16.85
CA PHE A 373 37.20 33.09 17.65
C PHE A 373 35.98 34.03 17.54
N ASN A 374 34.80 33.54 17.12
CA ASN A 374 33.58 34.34 16.96
C ASN A 374 33.78 35.57 16.06
N THR A 375 34.56 35.40 14.99
CA THR A 375 34.72 36.44 13.97
C THR A 375 33.38 36.66 13.26
N GLN A 376 32.80 37.85 13.40
CA GLN A 376 31.46 38.20 12.93
C GLN A 376 31.39 38.57 11.44
N SER A 377 32.52 38.90 10.81
CA SER A 377 32.59 39.29 9.40
C SER A 377 33.22 38.21 8.53
N THR A 378 32.43 37.24 8.08
CA THR A 378 32.86 36.27 7.07
C THR A 378 32.29 36.70 5.72
N ARG A 379 33.14 36.80 4.69
CA ARG A 379 32.72 36.99 3.31
C ARG A 379 33.19 35.80 2.50
N LEU A 380 32.32 35.24 1.68
CA LEU A 380 32.63 34.19 0.73
C LEU A 380 32.38 34.71 -0.67
N LEU A 381 33.25 34.33 -1.59
CA LEU A 381 33.06 34.50 -3.02
C LEU A 381 32.87 33.11 -3.60
N VAL A 382 31.73 32.88 -4.23
CA VAL A 382 31.43 31.61 -4.92
C VAL A 382 31.57 31.87 -6.40
N LEU A 383 32.43 31.12 -7.07
CA LEU A 383 32.60 31.20 -8.52
C LEU A 383 32.14 29.87 -9.12
N LEU A 384 31.26 29.93 -10.11
CA LEU A 384 30.74 28.77 -10.82
C LEU A 384 31.09 28.86 -12.30
N HIS A 385 31.23 27.70 -12.94
CA HIS A 385 31.42 27.56 -14.38
C HIS A 385 32.57 28.43 -14.91
N GLY A 386 32.30 29.33 -15.86
CA GLY A 386 33.33 30.14 -16.52
C GLY A 386 34.15 31.02 -15.58
N GLU A 387 33.56 31.56 -14.51
CA GLU A 387 34.30 32.40 -13.55
C GLU A 387 35.24 31.55 -12.67
N HIS A 388 34.86 30.31 -12.37
CA HIS A 388 35.72 29.34 -11.71
C HIS A 388 36.91 28.97 -12.58
N GLU A 389 36.67 28.63 -13.86
CA GLU A 389 37.76 28.32 -14.79
C GLU A 389 38.74 29.48 -14.93
N ARG A 390 38.21 30.70 -15.03
CA ARG A 390 39.00 31.93 -15.15
C ARG A 390 39.89 32.17 -13.93
N LEU A 391 39.39 31.92 -12.71
CA LEU A 391 40.22 32.02 -11.51
C LEU A 391 41.43 31.09 -11.61
N TRP A 392 41.21 29.84 -12.00
CA TRP A 392 42.28 28.85 -12.06
C TRP A 392 43.28 29.11 -13.18
N ASP A 393 42.84 29.70 -14.29
CA ASP A 393 43.76 30.17 -15.34
C ASP A 393 44.70 31.27 -14.81
N VAL A 394 44.17 32.23 -14.06
CA VAL A 394 45.00 33.27 -13.42
C VAL A 394 46.01 32.65 -12.44
N VAL A 395 45.57 31.69 -11.63
CA VAL A 395 46.46 30.99 -10.68
C VAL A 395 47.58 30.25 -11.41
N ILE A 396 47.25 29.51 -12.48
CA ILE A 396 48.25 28.78 -13.28
C ILE A 396 49.27 29.75 -13.89
N GLN A 397 48.83 30.87 -14.47
CA GLN A 397 49.71 31.89 -15.04
C GLN A 397 50.68 32.48 -14.01
N ILE A 398 50.22 32.73 -12.78
CA ILE A 398 51.07 33.23 -11.70
C ILE A 398 52.17 32.20 -11.37
N PHE A 399 51.80 30.92 -11.26
CA PHE A 399 52.77 29.85 -11.01
C PHE A 399 53.79 29.70 -12.14
N GLU A 400 53.37 29.81 -13.40
CA GLU A 400 54.28 29.82 -14.55
C GLU A 400 55.30 30.97 -14.45
N GLY A 401 54.87 32.16 -14.03
CA GLY A 401 55.77 33.28 -13.74
C GLY A 401 56.81 32.95 -12.66
N LEU A 402 56.40 32.25 -11.59
CA LEU A 402 57.32 31.81 -10.54
C LEU A 402 58.31 30.74 -11.02
N VAL A 403 57.88 29.84 -11.89
CA VAL A 403 58.77 28.86 -12.54
C VAL A 403 59.81 29.56 -13.40
N ASN A 404 59.39 30.55 -14.21
CA ASN A 404 60.29 31.33 -15.05
C ASN A 404 61.32 32.13 -14.23
N SER A 405 60.94 32.60 -13.04
CA SER A 405 61.85 33.30 -12.12
C SER A 405 62.82 32.38 -11.38
N GLY A 406 62.67 31.06 -11.50
CA GLY A 406 63.45 30.04 -10.77
C GLY A 406 63.00 29.83 -9.32
N ALA A 407 62.00 30.56 -8.83
CA ALA A 407 61.46 30.40 -7.47
C ALA A 407 60.76 29.04 -7.26
N VAL A 408 60.23 28.44 -8.33
CA VAL A 408 59.62 27.11 -8.33
C VAL A 408 60.35 26.21 -9.34
N PRO A 409 60.88 25.05 -8.93
CA PRO A 409 61.51 24.12 -9.87
C PRO A 409 60.52 23.62 -10.93
N GLU A 410 60.93 23.66 -12.20
CA GLU A 410 60.09 23.24 -13.33
C GLU A 410 59.62 21.78 -13.21
N THR A 411 60.48 20.91 -12.67
CA THR A 411 60.16 19.50 -12.44
C THR A 411 59.02 19.32 -11.43
N THR A 412 59.01 20.09 -10.35
CA THR A 412 57.94 20.09 -9.34
C THR A 412 56.65 20.68 -9.89
N TRP A 413 56.75 21.73 -10.71
CA TRP A 413 55.60 22.33 -11.37
C TRP A 413 54.88 21.33 -12.27
N ARG A 414 55.61 20.75 -13.26
CA ARG A 414 55.03 19.85 -14.26
C ARG A 414 54.49 18.55 -13.64
N ASN A 415 55.21 17.96 -12.70
CA ASN A 415 54.88 16.61 -12.21
C ASN A 415 53.91 16.59 -11.04
N GLN A 416 53.77 17.69 -10.29
CA GLN A 416 52.99 17.68 -9.05
C GLN A 416 51.95 18.79 -8.97
N THR A 417 52.31 20.02 -9.32
CA THR A 417 51.47 21.19 -9.03
C THR A 417 50.45 21.42 -10.15
N LEU A 418 50.91 21.49 -11.39
CA LEU A 418 50.04 21.72 -12.55
C LEU A 418 48.94 20.66 -12.69
N PRO A 419 49.19 19.34 -12.57
CA PRO A 419 48.13 18.34 -12.66
C PRO A 419 47.04 18.52 -11.60
N LYS A 420 47.41 18.98 -10.39
CA LYS A 420 46.44 19.26 -9.32
C LYS A 420 45.58 20.47 -9.65
N LEU A 421 46.20 21.56 -10.12
CA LEU A 421 45.47 22.77 -10.50
C LEU A 421 44.51 22.51 -11.66
N LEU A 422 44.92 21.74 -12.66
CA LEU A 422 44.05 21.30 -13.75
C LEU A 422 42.89 20.42 -13.25
N GLY A 423 43.16 19.54 -12.29
CA GLY A 423 42.12 18.74 -11.63
C GLY A 423 41.09 19.59 -10.87
N ILE A 424 41.52 20.64 -10.19
CA ILE A 424 40.61 21.57 -9.49
C ILE A 424 39.84 22.43 -10.50
N LYS A 425 40.51 22.91 -11.56
CA LYS A 425 39.89 23.65 -12.65
C LYS A 425 38.75 22.84 -13.30
N GLY A 426 38.88 21.52 -13.41
CA GLY A 426 37.85 20.64 -13.96
C GLY A 426 36.58 20.46 -13.10
N GLY A 427 36.51 21.10 -11.93
CA GLY A 427 35.28 21.14 -11.11
C GLY A 427 34.25 22.15 -11.60
N VAL A 428 33.01 22.03 -11.09
CA VAL A 428 31.90 22.95 -11.39
C VAL A 428 32.08 24.36 -10.80
N GLY A 429 32.84 24.50 -9.71
CA GLY A 429 33.02 25.77 -9.00
C GLY A 429 34.02 25.71 -7.85
N THR A 430 34.38 26.88 -7.31
CA THR A 430 35.25 27.08 -6.13
C THR A 430 34.59 27.96 -5.09
#